data_AF-A0AAE2YET6-F1
#
_entry.id   AF-A0AAE2YET6-F1
#
_cell.length_a   1.000
_cell.length_b   1.000
_cell.length_c   1.000
_cell.angle_alpha   90.00
_cell.angle_beta   90.00
_cell.angle_gamma   90.00
#
_symmetry.space_group_name_H-M   'P 1'
#
loop_
_entity.id
_entity.type
_entity.pdbx_description
1 polymer ?
#
loop_
_entity_poly.entity_id
_entity_poly.type
_entity_poly.pdbx_seq_one_letter_code
_entity_poly.pdbx_strand_id
1 'polypeptide(L)'
;MAEKITDADTGNEVIHFVRRGKHYFYLRDATTKRFIKRLKTIEVRYYMVVDYSKEQARKGNPLYIDAGAYTQIKPEEYPELDQIENKLKKPIENTITKMFGKAVTDKLLEDAGVEYGSKPNYPTQHEQGKATVLTVWKHRPEELPRKKEEEATL
;
A
#
# COMPACT_ATOMS: atom_id res chain seq x y z
N MET A 1 24.81 8.16 -1.03
CA MET A 1 23.97 8.71 0.06
C MET A 1 23.17 7.56 0.65
N ALA A 2 22.76 7.61 1.92
CA ALA A 2 21.88 6.61 2.49
C ALA A 2 20.49 7.23 2.62
N GLU A 3 19.49 6.57 2.04
CA GLU A 3 18.10 6.99 2.08
C GLU A 3 17.37 6.22 3.18
N LYS A 4 16.34 6.83 3.77
CA LYS A 4 15.62 6.23 4.89
C LYS A 4 14.12 6.37 4.69
N ILE A 5 13.40 5.31 5.01
CA ILE A 5 11.94 5.28 5.13
C ILE A 5 11.57 4.66 6.47
N THR A 6 10.37 4.96 6.95
CA THR A 6 9.86 4.42 8.22
C THR A 6 9.12 3.11 7.95
N ASP A 7 9.44 2.07 8.72
CA ASP A 7 8.72 0.80 8.75
C ASP A 7 7.44 0.97 9.57
N ALA A 8 6.27 0.94 8.91
CA ALA A 8 4.97 1.11 9.54
C ALA A 8 4.67 -0.01 10.56
N ASP A 9 5.26 -1.20 10.39
CA ASP A 9 5.00 -2.35 11.26
C ASP A 9 5.74 -2.26 12.61
N THR A 10 6.87 -1.55 12.66
CA THR A 10 7.75 -1.56 13.85
C THR A 10 8.18 -0.18 14.33
N GLY A 11 7.94 0.88 13.56
CA GLY A 11 8.43 2.23 13.82
C GLY A 11 9.94 2.40 13.60
N ASN A 12 10.64 1.36 13.15
CA ASN A 12 12.07 1.40 12.84
C ASN A 12 12.33 2.04 11.47
N GLU A 13 13.61 2.26 11.16
CA GLU A 13 14.02 2.83 9.87
C GLU A 13 14.48 1.72 8.93
N VAL A 14 13.91 1.65 7.73
CA VAL A 14 14.54 0.92 6.62
C VAL A 14 15.53 1.86 5.95
N ILE A 15 16.80 1.45 5.94
CA ILE A 15 17.89 2.17 5.32
C ILE A 15 18.22 1.53 3.99
N HIS A 16 18.18 2.33 2.92
CA HIS A 16 18.72 2.00 1.61
C HIS A 16 20.10 2.64 1.44
N PHE A 17 21.05 1.88 0.93
CA PHE A 17 22.32 2.44 0.48
C PHE A 17 22.96 1.61 -0.64
N VAL A 18 23.82 2.27 -1.40
CA VAL A 18 24.60 1.66 -2.49
C VAL A 18 26.05 1.49 -2.05
N ARG A 19 26.60 0.27 -2.20
CA ARG A 19 28.01 -0.03 -1.94
C ARG A 19 28.57 -0.88 -3.08
N ARG A 20 29.64 -0.39 -3.73
CA ARG A 20 30.28 -1.06 -4.87
C ARG A 20 29.27 -1.42 -5.97
N GLY A 21 28.38 -0.48 -6.29
CA GLY A 21 27.32 -0.67 -7.31
C GLY A 21 26.18 -1.62 -6.92
N LYS A 22 26.17 -2.16 -5.69
CA LYS A 22 25.10 -3.03 -5.21
C LYS A 22 24.20 -2.29 -4.22
N HIS A 23 22.89 -2.50 -4.34
CA HIS A 23 21.88 -1.91 -3.47
C HIS A 23 21.63 -2.82 -2.25
N TYR A 24 21.37 -2.20 -1.10
CA TYR A 24 21.13 -2.93 0.14
C TYR A 24 20.00 -2.28 0.94
N PHE A 25 19.12 -3.12 1.49
CA PHE A 25 18.20 -2.74 2.55
C PHE A 25 18.68 -3.27 3.90
N TYR A 26 18.61 -2.44 4.92
CA TYR A 26 18.83 -2.81 6.30
C TYR A 26 17.76 -2.20 7.20
N LEU A 27 17.24 -2.99 8.13
CA LEU A 27 16.42 -2.48 9.22
C LEU A 27 17.33 -1.91 10.30
N ARG A 28 17.07 -0.68 10.73
CA ARG A 28 17.82 0.05 11.74
C ARG A 28 16.88 0.53 12.84
N ASP A 29 17.26 0.30 14.09
CA ASP A 29 16.55 0.80 15.25
C ASP A 29 16.45 2.34 15.19
N ALA A 30 15.24 2.88 15.28
CA ALA A 30 15.00 4.31 15.10
C ALA A 30 15.62 5.17 16.22
N THR A 31 15.81 4.62 17.42
CA THR A 31 16.28 5.37 18.60
C THR A 31 17.79 5.24 18.76
N THR A 32 18.29 4.00 18.85
CA THR A 32 19.70 3.68 19.09
C THR A 32 20.55 3.75 17.83
N LYS A 33 19.92 3.83 16.65
CA LYS A 33 20.56 3.82 15.33
C LYS A 33 21.40 2.58 15.02
N ARG A 34 21.19 1.48 15.75
CA ARG A 34 21.86 0.20 15.51
C ARG A 34 21.19 -0.55 14.37
N PHE A 35 21.97 -1.17 13.49
CA PHE A 35 21.46 -2.08 12.48
C PHE A 35 20.97 -3.37 13.13
N ILE A 36 19.73 -3.76 12.84
CA ILE A 36 19.07 -4.95 13.38
C ILE A 36 19.33 -6.14 12.47
N LYS A 37 18.96 -6.03 11.18
CA LYS A 37 19.11 -7.09 10.19
C LYS A 37 19.14 -6.56 8.77
N ARG A 38 19.71 -7.35 7.86
CA ARG A 38 19.59 -7.12 6.41
C ARG A 38 18.21 -7.56 5.92
N LEU A 39 17.61 -6.79 5.03
CA LEU A 39 16.35 -7.13 4.38
C LEU A 39 16.62 -7.56 2.93
N LYS A 40 15.89 -8.58 2.46
CA LYS A 40 15.95 -9.02 1.06
C LYS A 40 14.98 -8.24 0.18
N THR A 41 13.82 -7.92 0.75
CA THR A 41 12.75 -7.14 0.14
C THR A 41 12.12 -6.27 1.24
N ILE A 42 11.37 -5.27 0.81
CA ILE A 42 10.40 -4.56 1.64
C ILE A 42 9.04 -4.61 0.96
N GLU A 43 7.98 -4.51 1.74
CA GLU A 43 6.62 -4.39 1.23
C GLU A 43 6.27 -2.90 1.07
N VAL A 44 5.73 -2.54 -0.09
CA VAL A 44 5.15 -1.23 -0.39
C VAL A 44 3.64 -1.38 -0.36
N ARG A 45 2.96 -0.50 0.38
CA ARG A 45 1.52 -0.52 0.58
C ARG A 45 0.95 0.82 0.15
N TYR A 46 0.04 0.81 -0.82
CA TYR A 46 -0.67 2.00 -1.26
C TYR A 46 -2.12 1.91 -0.80
N TYR A 47 -2.65 2.97 -0.18
CA TYR A 47 -4.02 2.98 0.33
C TYR A 47 -4.87 4.08 -0.32
N MET A 48 -6.12 3.74 -0.58
CA MET A 48 -7.17 4.67 -0.97
C MET A 48 -8.43 4.42 -0.16
N VAL A 49 -9.17 5.47 0.13
CA VAL A 49 -10.35 5.44 0.99
C VAL A 49 -11.54 6.08 0.27
N VAL A 50 -12.73 5.57 0.55
CA VAL A 50 -14.00 6.26 0.32
C VAL A 50 -14.64 6.44 1.68
N ASP A 51 -14.88 7.69 2.08
CA ASP A 51 -15.71 8.01 3.24
C ASP A 51 -16.92 8.83 2.79
N TYR A 52 -18.01 8.14 2.46
CA TYR A 52 -19.27 8.75 2.05
C TYR A 52 -20.29 8.65 3.18
N SER A 53 -20.43 9.73 3.95
CA SER A 53 -21.21 9.76 5.18
C SER A 53 -22.73 9.83 4.93
N LYS A 54 -23.54 9.56 5.97
CA LYS A 54 -25.01 9.71 5.92
C LYS A 54 -25.44 11.14 5.55
N GLU A 55 -24.66 12.14 5.97
CA GLU A 55 -24.94 13.57 5.72
C GLU A 55 -24.72 13.93 4.24
N GLN A 56 -23.72 13.31 3.61
CA GLN A 56 -23.43 13.47 2.18
C GLN A 56 -24.38 12.63 1.31
N ALA A 57 -24.84 11.49 1.84
CA ALA A 57 -25.69 10.53 1.14
C ALA A 57 -27.14 11.02 1.00
N ARG A 58 -27.44 11.70 -0.12
CA ARG A 58 -28.80 12.19 -0.48
C ARG A 58 -29.91 11.11 -0.52
N LYS A 59 -29.56 9.82 -0.45
CA LYS A 59 -30.50 8.66 -0.47
C LYS A 59 -30.30 7.67 0.68
N GLY A 60 -29.57 8.04 1.74
CA GLY A 60 -29.39 7.15 2.90
C GLY A 60 -28.56 5.89 2.63
N ASN A 61 -27.69 5.95 1.62
CA ASN A 61 -26.72 4.90 1.27
C ASN A 61 -25.30 5.39 1.55
N PRO A 62 -24.90 5.49 2.83
CA PRO A 62 -23.50 5.71 3.17
C PRO A 62 -22.63 4.56 2.62
N LEU A 63 -21.34 4.85 2.43
CA LEU A 63 -20.38 3.90 1.92
C LEU A 63 -19.02 4.24 2.50
N TYR A 64 -18.45 3.27 3.21
CA TYR A 64 -17.04 3.29 3.60
C TYR A 64 -16.31 2.19 2.83
N ILE A 65 -15.21 2.56 2.17
CA ILE A 65 -14.30 1.62 1.52
C ILE A 65 -12.88 1.95 1.99
N ASP A 66 -12.16 0.93 2.42
CA ASP A 66 -10.73 0.96 2.66
C ASP A 66 -10.09 -0.04 1.71
N ALA A 67 -9.25 0.45 0.81
CA ALA A 67 -8.61 -0.36 -0.22
C ALA A 67 -7.10 -0.17 -0.20
N GLY A 68 -6.38 -1.29 -0.16
CA GLY A 68 -4.93 -1.33 -0.18
C GLY A 68 -4.41 -2.16 -1.36
N ALA A 69 -3.33 -1.71 -1.99
CA ALA A 69 -2.53 -2.49 -2.92
C ALA A 69 -1.13 -2.73 -2.34
N TYR A 70 -0.67 -3.97 -2.40
CA TYR A 70 0.55 -4.45 -1.76
C TYR A 70 1.45 -5.11 -2.79
N THR A 71 2.73 -4.78 -2.75
CA THR A 71 3.76 -5.46 -3.53
C THR A 71 5.10 -5.44 -2.81
N GLN A 72 5.96 -6.40 -3.07
CA GLN A 72 7.33 -6.42 -2.55
C GLN A 72 8.30 -5.86 -3.58
N ILE A 73 9.28 -5.10 -3.11
CA ILE A 73 10.39 -4.60 -3.92
C ILE A 73 11.73 -5.06 -3.36
N LYS A 74 12.69 -5.27 -4.25
CA LYS A 74 14.09 -5.55 -3.96
C LYS A 74 14.89 -4.25 -3.83
N PRO A 75 16.09 -4.28 -3.19
CA PRO A 75 16.95 -3.11 -3.07
C PRO A 75 17.27 -2.43 -4.41
N GLU A 76 17.38 -3.22 -5.48
CA GLU A 76 17.67 -2.77 -6.84
C GLU A 76 16.53 -1.97 -7.46
N GLU A 77 15.29 -2.19 -7.02
CA GLU A 77 14.08 -1.50 -7.51
C GLU A 77 13.81 -0.19 -6.75
N TYR A 78 14.49 0.05 -5.63
CA TYR A 78 14.31 1.25 -4.81
C TYR A 78 14.49 2.59 -5.56
N PRO A 79 15.42 2.74 -6.53
CA PRO A 79 15.49 3.98 -7.32
C PRO A 79 14.20 4.31 -8.08
N GLU A 80 13.31 3.33 -8.29
CA GLU A 80 12.02 3.49 -8.95
C GLU A 80 10.85 3.56 -7.96
N LEU A 81 11.11 3.68 -6.64
CA LEU A 81 10.09 3.57 -5.59
C LEU A 81 8.86 4.45 -5.85
N ASP A 82 9.05 5.74 -6.17
CA ASP A 82 7.95 6.67 -6.46
C ASP A 82 7.08 6.20 -7.65
N GLN A 83 7.69 5.58 -8.66
CA GLN A 83 6.94 5.03 -9.80
C GLN A 83 6.17 3.78 -9.41
N ILE A 84 6.75 2.94 -8.56
CA ILE A 84 6.12 1.73 -8.03
C ILE A 84 4.89 2.10 -7.20
N GLU A 85 5.02 3.10 -6.33
CA GLU A 85 3.90 3.65 -5.53
C GLU A 85 2.75 4.12 -6.42
N ASN A 86 3.06 4.87 -7.48
CA ASN A 86 2.04 5.35 -8.41
C ASN A 86 1.39 4.22 -9.22
N LYS A 87 2.13 3.17 -9.58
CA LYS A 87 1.57 2.00 -10.29
C LYS A 87 0.56 1.23 -9.43
N LEU A 88 0.67 1.26 -8.11
CA LEU A 88 -0.26 0.57 -7.20
C LEU A 88 -1.67 1.19 -7.17
N LYS A 89 -1.83 2.45 -7.60
CA LYS A 89 -3.14 3.12 -7.67
C LYS A 89 -4.12 2.40 -8.60
N LYS A 90 -3.66 2.08 -9.81
CA LYS A 90 -4.52 1.57 -10.90
C LYS A 90 -5.18 0.22 -10.58
N PRO A 91 -4.50 -0.76 -9.96
CA PRO A 91 -5.15 -1.96 -9.43
C PRO A 91 -6.34 -1.66 -8.50
N ILE A 92 -6.18 -0.72 -7.57
CA ILE A 92 -7.23 -0.32 -6.64
C ILE A 92 -8.41 0.28 -7.40
N GLU A 93 -8.15 1.29 -8.24
CA GLU A 93 -9.18 1.95 -9.06
C GLU A 93 -9.98 0.95 -9.91
N ASN A 94 -9.31 -0.02 -10.52
CA ASN A 94 -9.94 -1.07 -11.31
C ASN A 94 -10.85 -1.96 -10.45
N THR A 95 -10.38 -2.39 -9.27
CA THR A 95 -11.16 -3.20 -8.34
C THR A 95 -12.38 -2.44 -7.83
N ILE A 96 -12.22 -1.19 -7.41
CA ILE A 96 -13.32 -0.34 -6.93
C ILE A 96 -14.32 -0.05 -8.05
N THR A 97 -13.85 0.26 -9.25
CA THR A 97 -14.72 0.49 -10.42
C THR A 97 -15.54 -0.74 -10.75
N LYS A 98 -14.95 -1.95 -10.68
CA LYS A 98 -15.66 -3.22 -10.92
C LYS A 98 -16.71 -3.50 -9.85
N MET A 99 -16.47 -3.12 -8.60
CA MET A 99 -17.35 -3.43 -7.46
C MET A 99 -18.46 -2.39 -7.24
N PHE A 100 -18.14 -1.11 -7.36
CA PHE A 100 -19.01 0.01 -6.97
C PHE A 100 -19.33 0.96 -8.12
N GLY A 101 -18.71 0.75 -9.28
CA GLY A 101 -18.90 1.55 -10.48
C GLY A 101 -18.02 2.79 -10.53
N LYS A 102 -17.86 3.32 -11.74
CA LYS A 102 -16.97 4.44 -12.06
C LYS A 102 -17.29 5.73 -11.29
N ALA A 103 -18.55 5.96 -10.94
CA ALA A 103 -18.95 7.16 -10.20
C ALA A 103 -18.36 7.21 -8.78
N VAL A 104 -18.12 6.06 -8.15
CA VAL A 104 -17.48 5.99 -6.83
C VAL A 104 -15.99 6.27 -6.98
N THR A 105 -15.33 5.57 -7.91
CA THR A 105 -13.90 5.77 -8.22
C THR A 105 -13.57 7.21 -8.58
N ASP A 106 -14.31 7.81 -9.52
CA ASP A 106 -13.96 9.12 -10.07
C ASP A 106 -14.25 10.29 -9.12
N LYS A 107 -15.14 10.11 -8.13
CA LYS A 107 -15.68 11.23 -7.32
C LYS A 107 -15.48 11.12 -5.82
N LEU A 108 -15.31 9.91 -5.31
CA LEU A 108 -15.32 9.64 -3.87
C LEU A 108 -14.05 8.92 -3.40
N LEU A 109 -13.29 8.30 -4.30
CA LEU A 109 -12.06 7.60 -3.95
C LEU A 109 -10.93 8.62 -3.80
N GLU A 110 -10.31 8.61 -2.62
CA GLU A 110 -9.26 9.55 -2.24
C GLU A 110 -7.99 8.79 -1.84
N ASP A 111 -6.83 9.39 -2.13
CA ASP A 111 -5.54 8.84 -1.69
C ASP A 111 -5.42 8.94 -0.17
N ALA A 112 -5.16 7.81 0.51
CA ALA A 112 -4.98 7.77 1.96
C ALA A 112 -3.49 7.77 2.37
N GLY A 113 -2.61 7.29 1.49
CA GLY A 113 -1.16 7.38 1.67
C GLY A 113 -0.40 6.11 1.28
N VAL A 114 0.90 6.14 1.56
CA VAL A 114 1.82 5.03 1.32
C VAL A 114 2.47 4.62 2.63
N GLU A 115 2.58 3.30 2.84
CA GLU A 115 3.33 2.73 3.95
C GLU A 115 4.34 1.69 3.45
N TYR A 116 5.33 1.41 4.29
CA TYR A 116 6.35 0.41 4.01
C TYR A 116 6.46 -0.58 5.16
N GLY A 117 6.66 -1.85 4.83
CA GLY A 117 6.79 -2.94 5.79
C GLY A 117 8.12 -3.67 5.65
N SER A 118 8.84 -3.84 6.76
CA SER A 118 10.06 -4.70 6.78
C SER A 118 9.73 -6.20 6.85
N LYS A 119 8.46 -6.53 7.10
CA LYS A 119 7.91 -7.89 7.11
C LYS A 119 6.87 -8.00 6.01
N PRO A 120 7.16 -8.73 4.91
CA PRO A 120 6.17 -8.93 3.87
C PRO A 120 5.03 -9.81 4.39
N ASN A 121 3.81 -9.30 4.27
CA ASN A 121 2.58 -10.03 4.56
C ASN A 121 2.00 -10.67 3.30
N TYR A 122 2.25 -10.07 2.14
CA TYR A 122 1.79 -10.53 0.83
C TYR A 122 2.95 -11.00 -0.05
N PRO A 123 2.84 -12.15 -0.74
CA PRO A 123 3.97 -12.73 -1.49
C PRO A 123 4.24 -12.06 -2.84
N THR A 124 3.34 -11.22 -3.33
CA THR A 124 3.38 -10.58 -4.65
C THR A 124 4.62 -9.70 -4.81
N GLN A 125 5.33 -9.86 -5.92
CA GLN A 125 6.57 -9.13 -6.23
C GLN A 125 6.32 -8.12 -7.34
N HIS A 126 6.85 -6.91 -7.19
CA HIS A 126 6.74 -5.86 -8.20
C HIS A 126 7.36 -6.29 -9.54
N GLU A 127 8.49 -6.99 -9.51
CA GLU A 127 9.17 -7.52 -10.70
C GLU A 127 8.29 -8.42 -11.59
N GLN A 128 7.22 -9.00 -11.02
CA GLN A 128 6.25 -9.83 -11.75
C GLN A 128 5.12 -9.01 -12.38
N GLY A 129 5.12 -7.68 -12.20
CA GLY A 129 4.05 -6.80 -12.61
C GLY A 129 2.75 -7.04 -11.84
N LYS A 130 2.85 -7.45 -10.57
CA LYS A 130 1.71 -7.89 -9.75
C LYS A 130 1.62 -7.16 -8.42
N ALA A 131 0.39 -6.99 -7.95
CA ALA A 131 0.07 -6.55 -6.61
C ALA A 131 -1.10 -7.37 -6.05
N THR A 132 -1.12 -7.54 -4.73
CA THR A 132 -2.33 -7.99 -4.04
C THR A 132 -3.18 -6.77 -3.75
N VAL A 133 -4.47 -6.83 -4.09
CA VAL A 133 -5.45 -5.79 -3.74
C VAL A 133 -6.36 -6.33 -2.65
N LEU A 134 -6.45 -5.60 -1.55
CA LEU A 134 -7.39 -5.85 -0.48
C LEU A 134 -8.42 -4.74 -0.44
N THR A 135 -9.70 -5.11 -0.39
CA THR A 135 -10.79 -4.16 -0.26
C THR A 135 -11.67 -4.57 0.90
N VAL A 136 -11.84 -3.65 1.85
CA VAL A 136 -12.75 -3.78 2.99
C VAL A 136 -13.81 -2.71 2.85
N TRP A 137 -15.09 -3.06 2.98
CA TRP A 137 -16.16 -2.08 2.85
C TRP A 137 -17.37 -2.39 3.73
N LYS A 138 -18.14 -1.34 4.02
CA LYS A 138 -19.45 -1.43 4.68
C LYS A 138 -20.31 -0.27 4.21
N HIS A 139 -21.62 -0.45 4.17
CA HIS A 139 -22.52 0.65 3.86
C HIS A 139 -22.79 1.47 5.12
N ARG A 140 -23.08 0.80 6.24
CA ARG A 140 -23.40 1.49 7.50
C ARG A 140 -22.34 1.21 8.57
N PRO A 141 -22.10 2.13 9.52
CA PRO A 141 -21.15 1.91 10.61
C PRO A 141 -21.46 0.66 11.45
N GLU A 142 -22.75 0.34 11.58
CA GLU A 142 -23.33 -0.76 12.35
C GLU A 142 -23.18 -2.13 11.65
N GLU A 143 -22.84 -2.14 10.35
CA GLU A 143 -22.71 -3.38 9.56
C GLU A 143 -21.36 -4.04 9.77
N LEU A 144 -21.35 -5.38 9.69
CA LEU A 144 -20.11 -6.12 9.62
C LEU A 144 -19.38 -5.80 8.31
N PRO A 145 -18.07 -5.54 8.37
CA PRO A 145 -17.30 -5.25 7.17
C PRO A 145 -17.23 -6.48 6.27
N ARG A 146 -17.34 -6.24 4.97
CA ARG A 146 -17.08 -7.25 3.94
C ARG A 146 -15.64 -7.09 3.47
N LYS A 147 -15.01 -8.20 3.12
CA LYS A 147 -13.61 -8.25 2.68
C LYS A 147 -13.51 -8.99 1.35
N LYS A 148 -12.69 -8.46 0.45
CA LYS A 148 -12.28 -9.12 -0.80
C LYS A 148 -10.78 -8.97 -0.96
N GLU A 149 -10.13 -10.05 -1.37
CA GLU A 149 -8.70 -10.09 -1.66
C GLU A 149 -8.54 -10.66 -3.07
N GLU A 150 -7.76 -10.01 -3.93
CA GLU A 150 -7.47 -10.50 -5.27
C GLU A 150 -6.05 -10.12 -5.71
N GLU A 151 -5.47 -10.91 -6.62
CA GLU A 151 -4.23 -10.54 -7.29
C GLU A 151 -4.57 -9.72 -8.55
N ALA A 152 -3.83 -8.64 -8.77
CA ALA A 152 -4.02 -7.73 -9.88
C ALA A 152 -2.69 -7.41 -10.58
N THR A 153 -2.79 -7.04 -11.85
CA THR A 153 -1.66 -6.58 -12.67
C THR A 153 -1.42 -5.08 -12.45
N LEU A 154 -0.16 -4.70 -12.32
CA LEU A 154 0.33 -3.31 -12.21
C LEU A 154 0.29 -2.57 -13.55
#